data_AF-A0A4P8EDZ9-F1
#
_entry.id   AF-A0A4P8EDZ9-F1
#
_cell.length_a   1.000
_cell.length_b   1.000
_cell.length_c   1.000
_cell.angle_alpha   90.00
_cell.angle_beta   90.00
_cell.angle_gamma   90.00
#
_symmetry.space_group_name_H-M   'P 1'
#
loop_
_entity.id
_entity.type
_entity.pdbx_description
1 polymer ?
#
loop_
_entity_poly.entity_id
_entity_poly.type
_entity_poly.pdbx_seq_one_letter_code
_entity_poly.pdbx_strand_id
1 'polypeptide(L)'
;MTDEKGIQRLNVVKAEFRKLLDFHEKSFAEIDTKARYWLTLTLPSFVALMGYMFKQGTTMSLPLLVANSALAACLFVSTILFSSVLVSRRVESGVLIPASRQIGDLAWYLETDENWAELHHDQAAEMLRSIANNETQNNFKAAQMRRGEVSLLRGAPTAICLAGGSALLYTTTCPSWLATVATGIGTSGPTTGSVAATGIAIGVGTAAAFILADHFSTKC
;
A
#
# COMPACT_ATOMS: atom_id res chain seq x y z
N MET A 1 48.91 -18.63 8.51
CA MET A 1 48.58 -19.22 7.18
C MET A 1 47.07 -19.52 7.00
N THR A 2 46.26 -19.45 8.06
CA THR A 2 44.80 -19.64 8.04
C THR A 2 44.01 -18.36 7.72
N ASP A 3 44.53 -17.17 8.07
CA ASP A 3 43.82 -15.89 7.86
C ASP A 3 43.72 -15.44 6.41
N GLU A 4 44.78 -15.55 5.59
CA GLU A 4 44.73 -15.10 4.19
C GLU A 4 43.63 -15.80 3.37
N LYS A 5 43.45 -17.11 3.59
CA LYS A 5 42.36 -17.88 2.96
C LYS A 5 40.99 -17.47 3.50
N GLY A 6 40.90 -17.12 4.78
CA GLY A 6 39.68 -16.58 5.40
C GLY A 6 39.31 -15.23 4.79
N ILE A 7 40.26 -14.32 4.67
CA ILE A 7 40.10 -12.97 4.09
C ILE A 7 39.68 -13.07 2.61
N GLN A 8 40.33 -13.94 1.81
CA GLN A 8 39.92 -14.15 0.42
C GLN A 8 38.49 -14.66 0.29
N ARG A 9 38.10 -15.67 1.09
CA ARG A 9 36.72 -16.21 1.08
C ARG A 9 35.71 -15.15 1.51
N LEU A 10 36.03 -14.38 2.56
CA LEU A 10 35.18 -13.31 3.05
C LEU A 10 34.98 -12.21 2.00
N ASN A 11 36.01 -11.87 1.23
CA ASN A 11 35.89 -10.88 0.15
C ASN A 11 34.97 -11.36 -0.98
N VAL A 12 34.99 -12.66 -1.32
CA VAL A 12 34.02 -13.24 -2.27
C VAL A 12 32.59 -13.12 -1.75
N VAL A 13 32.36 -13.48 -0.49
CA VAL A 13 31.04 -13.39 0.15
C VAL A 13 30.57 -11.94 0.23
N LYS A 14 31.43 -10.99 0.61
CA LYS A 14 31.12 -9.55 0.61
C LYS A 14 30.72 -9.05 -0.78
N ALA A 15 31.38 -9.53 -1.84
CA ALA A 15 31.01 -9.17 -3.21
C ALA A 15 29.62 -9.70 -3.60
N GLU A 16 29.26 -10.91 -3.17
CA GLU A 16 27.90 -11.45 -3.38
C GLU A 16 26.85 -10.67 -2.58
N PHE A 17 27.11 -10.35 -1.31
CA PHE A 17 26.22 -9.52 -0.51
C PHE A 17 26.00 -8.13 -1.10
N ARG A 18 27.04 -7.53 -1.68
CA ARG A 18 26.91 -6.25 -2.35
C ARG A 18 25.98 -6.32 -3.57
N LYS A 19 26.12 -7.36 -4.40
CA LYS A 19 25.17 -7.60 -5.51
C LYS A 19 23.74 -7.75 -5.02
N LEU A 20 23.53 -8.39 -3.87
CA LEU A 20 22.21 -8.57 -3.29
C LEU A 20 21.62 -7.26 -2.76
N LEU A 21 22.44 -6.41 -2.12
CA LEU A 21 22.05 -5.06 -1.70
C LEU A 21 21.66 -4.20 -2.90
N ASP A 22 22.46 -4.20 -3.95
CA ASP A 22 22.17 -3.46 -5.19
C ASP A 22 20.85 -3.95 -5.83
N PHE A 23 20.59 -5.26 -5.80
CA PHE A 23 19.32 -5.84 -6.26
C PHE A 23 18.14 -5.34 -5.43
N HIS A 24 18.26 -5.35 -4.10
CA HIS A 24 17.21 -4.86 -3.21
C HIS A 24 16.95 -3.37 -3.39
N GLU A 25 18.00 -2.56 -3.60
CA GLU A 25 17.87 -1.12 -3.88
C GLU A 25 17.12 -0.87 -5.19
N LYS A 26 17.49 -1.58 -6.26
CA LYS A 26 16.79 -1.48 -7.54
C LYS A 26 15.33 -1.90 -7.43
N SER A 27 15.06 -3.04 -6.77
CA SER A 27 13.70 -3.53 -6.53
C SER A 27 12.86 -2.50 -5.76
N PHE A 28 13.44 -1.89 -4.72
CA PHE A 28 12.78 -0.87 -3.91
C PHE A 28 12.42 0.37 -4.76
N ALA A 29 13.34 0.84 -5.61
CA ALA A 29 13.12 1.97 -6.50
C ALA A 29 12.05 1.69 -7.57
N GLU A 30 12.01 0.48 -8.11
CA GLU A 30 10.99 0.05 -9.05
C GLU A 30 9.59 0.03 -8.41
N ILE A 31 9.47 -0.51 -7.19
CA ILE A 31 8.20 -0.53 -6.46
C ILE A 31 7.73 0.89 -6.15
N ASP A 32 8.63 1.79 -5.74
CA ASP A 32 8.29 3.20 -5.48
C ASP A 32 7.81 3.93 -6.74
N THR A 33 8.46 3.67 -7.87
CA THR A 33 8.08 4.30 -9.14
C THR A 33 6.69 3.85 -9.56
N LYS A 34 6.37 2.55 -9.42
CA LYS A 34 5.03 2.03 -9.71
C LYS A 34 3.98 2.58 -8.74
N ALA A 35 4.28 2.67 -7.45
CA ALA A 35 3.35 3.23 -6.46
C ALA A 35 3.04 4.70 -6.74
N ARG A 36 4.05 5.50 -7.12
CA ARG A 36 3.86 6.90 -7.56
C ARG A 36 2.97 6.97 -8.80
N TYR A 37 3.20 6.12 -9.79
CA TYR A 37 2.37 6.06 -10.99
C TYR A 37 0.89 5.81 -10.65
N TRP A 38 0.60 4.80 -9.81
CA TRP A 38 -0.78 4.55 -9.39
C TRP A 38 -1.38 5.68 -8.55
N LEU A 39 -0.59 6.36 -7.72
CA LEU A 39 -1.06 7.54 -6.97
C LEU A 39 -1.44 8.70 -7.90
N THR A 40 -0.68 8.92 -8.98
CA THR A 40 -1.03 9.95 -9.98
C THR A 40 -2.36 9.68 -10.69
N LEU A 41 -2.81 8.42 -10.72
CA LEU A 41 -4.12 8.05 -11.25
C LEU A 41 -5.22 8.08 -10.18
N THR A 42 -4.99 7.41 -9.04
CA THR A 42 -6.00 7.15 -8.01
C THR A 42 -6.40 8.40 -7.23
N LEU A 43 -5.44 9.27 -6.88
CA LEU A 43 -5.70 10.45 -6.08
C LEU A 43 -6.55 11.50 -6.84
N PRO A 44 -6.22 11.90 -8.09
CA PRO A 44 -7.08 12.79 -8.85
C PRO A 44 -8.45 12.18 -9.15
N SER A 45 -8.51 10.88 -9.43
CA SER A 45 -9.79 10.17 -9.67
C SER A 45 -10.69 10.19 -8.44
N PHE A 46 -10.12 9.97 -7.25
CA PHE A 46 -10.84 10.07 -5.98
C PHE A 46 -11.37 11.49 -5.75
N VAL A 47 -10.52 12.52 -5.90
CA VAL A 47 -10.92 13.91 -5.69
C VAL A 47 -11.99 14.35 -6.68
N ALA A 48 -11.86 13.97 -7.96
CA ALA A 48 -12.85 14.26 -8.99
C ALA A 48 -14.19 13.57 -8.68
N LEU A 49 -14.17 12.30 -8.27
CA LEU A 49 -15.37 11.56 -7.91
C LEU A 49 -16.07 12.14 -6.67
N MET A 50 -15.30 12.49 -5.63
CA MET A 50 -15.84 13.16 -4.44
C MET A 50 -16.43 14.53 -4.77
N GLY A 51 -15.75 15.33 -5.59
CA GLY A 51 -16.28 16.61 -6.07
C GLY A 51 -17.55 16.45 -6.89
N TYR A 52 -17.62 15.41 -7.73
CA TYR A 52 -18.81 15.07 -8.50
C TYR A 52 -19.98 14.64 -7.59
N MET A 53 -19.73 13.77 -6.61
CA MET A 53 -20.73 13.36 -5.62
C MET A 53 -21.20 14.54 -4.76
N PHE A 54 -20.31 15.45 -4.38
CA PHE A 54 -20.70 16.65 -3.62
C PHE A 54 -21.60 17.58 -4.44
N LYS A 55 -21.32 17.72 -5.75
CA LYS A 55 -22.09 18.60 -6.64
C LYS A 55 -23.42 18.01 -7.09
N GLN A 56 -23.48 16.71 -7.38
CA GLN A 56 -24.65 16.07 -8.00
C GLN A 56 -25.33 14.99 -7.15
N GLY A 57 -24.82 14.69 -5.95
CA GLY A 57 -25.29 13.57 -5.11
C GLY A 57 -26.78 13.66 -4.75
N THR A 58 -27.33 14.85 -4.59
CA THR A 58 -28.76 15.06 -4.29
C THR A 58 -29.68 14.83 -5.49
N THR A 59 -29.14 14.85 -6.71
CA THR A 59 -29.88 14.64 -7.96
C THR A 59 -29.65 13.26 -8.59
N MET A 60 -28.77 12.45 -7.99
CA MET A 60 -28.46 11.10 -8.46
C MET A 60 -29.50 10.09 -8.03
N SER A 61 -29.75 9.10 -8.88
CA SER A 61 -30.52 7.92 -8.49
C SER A 61 -29.77 7.12 -7.42
N LEU A 62 -30.52 6.47 -6.53
CA LEU A 62 -29.98 5.67 -5.42
C LEU A 62 -28.93 4.63 -5.87
N PRO A 63 -29.13 3.85 -6.96
CA PRO A 63 -28.13 2.87 -7.40
C PRO A 63 -26.81 3.52 -7.82
N LEU A 64 -26.88 4.69 -8.46
CA LEU A 64 -25.71 5.44 -8.89
C LEU A 64 -24.95 6.03 -7.70
N LEU A 65 -25.68 6.49 -6.68
CA LEU A 65 -25.10 7.01 -5.44
C LEU A 65 -24.36 5.89 -4.67
N VAL A 66 -24.96 4.70 -4.57
CA VAL A 66 -24.36 3.53 -3.92
C VAL A 66 -23.12 3.04 -4.70
N ALA A 67 -23.19 2.97 -6.03
CA ALA A 67 -22.06 2.59 -6.86
C ALA A 67 -20.89 3.59 -6.77
N ASN A 68 -21.17 4.90 -6.84
CA ASN A 68 -20.14 5.93 -6.74
C ASN A 68 -19.50 5.99 -5.35
N SER A 69 -20.27 5.79 -4.28
CA SER A 69 -19.73 5.73 -2.91
C SER A 69 -18.86 4.48 -2.69
N ALA A 70 -19.26 3.32 -3.23
CA ALA A 70 -18.43 2.11 -3.22
C ALA A 70 -17.11 2.31 -3.99
N LEU A 71 -17.17 2.91 -5.18
CA LEU A 71 -15.97 3.25 -5.96
C LEU A 71 -15.06 4.24 -5.21
N ALA A 72 -15.64 5.28 -4.59
CA ALA A 72 -14.88 6.25 -3.81
C ALA A 72 -14.16 5.60 -2.63
N ALA A 73 -14.79 4.66 -1.93
CA ALA A 73 -14.18 3.90 -0.86
C ALA A 73 -13.01 3.02 -1.36
N CYS A 74 -13.18 2.31 -2.49
CA CYS A 74 -12.11 1.52 -3.09
C CYS A 74 -10.92 2.38 -3.56
N LEU A 75 -11.18 3.53 -4.17
CA LEU A 75 -10.15 4.49 -4.58
C LEU A 75 -9.41 5.07 -3.37
N PHE A 76 -10.13 5.41 -2.30
CA PHE A 76 -9.54 5.90 -1.07
C PHE A 76 -8.61 4.86 -0.43
N VAL A 77 -9.07 3.62 -0.30
CA VAL A 77 -8.25 2.53 0.28
C VAL A 77 -7.04 2.23 -0.61
N SER A 78 -7.22 2.16 -1.93
CA SER A 78 -6.11 1.99 -2.87
C SER A 78 -5.07 3.11 -2.72
N THR A 79 -5.52 4.35 -2.58
CA THR A 79 -4.64 5.52 -2.36
C THR A 79 -3.85 5.40 -1.06
N ILE A 80 -4.48 4.97 0.04
CA ILE A 80 -3.78 4.74 1.32
C ILE A 80 -2.74 3.64 1.17
N LEU A 81 -3.09 2.53 0.53
CA LEU A 81 -2.17 1.39 0.33
C LEU A 81 -0.96 1.80 -0.51
N PHE A 82 -1.16 2.50 -1.63
CA PHE A 82 -0.06 3.00 -2.45
C PHE A 82 0.76 4.09 -1.72
N SER A 83 0.13 4.95 -0.92
CA SER A 83 0.85 5.92 -0.09
C SER A 83 1.70 5.24 0.97
N SER A 84 1.22 4.13 1.56
CA SER A 84 1.97 3.39 2.59
C SER A 84 3.25 2.76 2.04
N VAL A 85 3.26 2.39 0.75
CA VAL A 85 4.47 1.93 0.05
C VAL A 85 5.55 3.01 0.02
N LEU A 86 5.17 4.28 -0.11
CA LEU A 86 6.13 5.40 -0.16
C LEU A 86 6.66 5.83 1.21
N VAL A 87 5.96 5.52 2.30
CA VAL A 87 6.33 5.92 3.67
C VAL A 87 7.35 4.97 4.31
N SER A 88 7.54 3.78 3.76
CA SER A 88 8.56 2.83 4.23
C SER A 88 9.97 3.45 4.27
N ARG A 89 10.78 3.01 5.23
CA ARG A 89 12.17 3.46 5.42
C ARG A 89 13.05 3.15 4.20
N ARG A 90 14.11 3.95 4.01
CA ARG A 90 15.10 3.73 2.95
C ARG A 90 15.87 2.44 3.18
N VAL A 91 16.34 1.84 2.07
CA VAL A 91 17.22 0.68 2.03
C VAL A 91 18.45 0.93 2.90
N GLU A 92 18.76 -0.01 3.78
CA GLU A 92 19.95 0.01 4.62
C GLU A 92 21.17 -0.40 3.77
N SER A 93 22.23 0.40 3.84
CA SER A 93 23.43 0.21 2.99
C SER A 93 24.32 -0.97 3.40
N GLY A 94 24.09 -1.55 4.58
CA GLY A 94 24.96 -2.60 5.15
C GLY A 94 26.37 -2.12 5.49
N VAL A 95 26.61 -0.82 5.46
CA VAL A 95 27.88 -0.23 5.85
C VAL A 95 27.89 -0.08 7.37
N LEU A 96 28.86 -0.73 8.02
CA LEU A 96 29.13 -0.54 9.43
C LEU A 96 29.47 0.94 9.65
N ILE A 97 28.59 1.66 10.36
CA ILE A 97 28.87 3.03 10.77
C ILE A 97 29.67 2.91 12.07
N PRO A 98 30.89 3.47 12.14
CA PRO A 98 31.68 3.43 13.36
C PRO A 98 30.91 4.11 14.50
N ALA A 99 31.04 3.56 15.71
CA ALA A 99 30.31 4.02 16.90
C ALA A 99 30.54 5.51 17.19
N SER A 100 31.73 6.03 16.85
CA SER A 100 32.00 7.46 16.74
C SER A 100 32.41 7.83 15.30
N ARG A 101 32.09 9.06 14.87
CA ARG A 101 32.63 9.63 13.62
C ARG A 101 34.08 10.13 13.77
N GLN A 102 34.79 9.72 14.82
CA GLN A 102 36.13 10.18 15.10
C GLN A 102 37.15 9.28 14.40
N ILE A 103 38.25 9.89 13.94
CA ILE A 103 39.34 9.20 13.24
C ILE A 103 40.05 8.17 14.14
N GLY A 104 39.97 8.33 15.47
CA GLY A 104 40.60 7.43 16.44
C GLY A 104 40.08 6.00 16.40
N ASP A 105 38.78 5.80 16.16
CA ASP A 105 38.20 4.46 16.02
C ASP A 105 38.68 3.76 14.74
N LEU A 106 38.92 4.53 13.67
CA LEU A 106 39.48 4.01 12.43
C LEU A 106 40.96 3.62 12.60
N ALA A 107 41.71 4.37 13.41
CA ALA A 107 43.12 4.07 13.69
C ALA A 107 43.29 2.73 14.42
N TRP A 108 42.37 2.37 15.31
CA TRP A 108 42.38 1.08 16.03
C TRP A 108 42.31 -0.13 15.09
N TYR A 109 41.43 -0.08 14.09
CA TYR A 109 41.29 -1.17 13.10
C TYR A 109 42.47 -1.26 12.12
N LEU A 110 43.26 -0.20 11.97
CA LEU A 110 44.42 -0.14 11.07
C LEU A 110 45.74 -0.55 11.76
N GLU A 111 45.71 -0.76 13.07
CA GLU A 111 46.92 -0.93 13.88
C GLU A 111 47.53 -2.33 13.76
N THR A 112 46.69 -3.36 13.56
CA THR A 112 47.13 -4.76 13.45
C THR A 112 46.30 -5.54 12.43
N ASP A 113 46.89 -6.60 11.88
CA ASP A 113 46.19 -7.52 10.96
C ASP A 113 45.01 -8.24 11.65
N GLU A 114 45.10 -8.48 12.96
CA GLU A 114 44.02 -9.09 13.76
C GLU A 114 42.82 -8.14 13.91
N ASN A 115 43.06 -6.86 14.24
CA ASN A 115 42.00 -5.85 14.34
C ASN A 115 41.35 -5.62 12.97
N TRP A 116 42.14 -5.68 11.89
CA TRP A 116 41.62 -5.59 10.53
C TRP A 116 40.71 -6.79 10.18
N ALA A 117 41.09 -8.01 10.58
CA ALA A 117 40.26 -9.20 10.40
C ALA A 117 38.93 -9.10 11.18
N GLU A 118 38.94 -8.51 12.38
CA GLU A 118 37.74 -8.24 13.18
C GLU A 118 36.78 -7.26 12.49
N LEU A 119 37.28 -6.13 11.99
CA LEU A 119 36.49 -5.18 11.19
C LEU A 119 35.82 -5.89 10.00
N HIS A 120 36.59 -6.77 9.36
CA HIS A 120 36.14 -7.51 8.22
C HIS A 120 34.95 -8.43 8.56
N HIS A 121 34.98 -9.08 9.72
CA HIS A 121 33.91 -9.92 10.24
C HIS A 121 32.67 -9.11 10.63
N ASP A 122 32.85 -8.03 11.39
CA ASP A 122 31.75 -7.15 11.82
C ASP A 122 31.02 -6.53 10.62
N GLN A 123 31.76 -6.09 9.61
CA GLN A 123 31.17 -5.55 8.40
C GLN A 123 30.36 -6.60 7.64
N ALA A 124 30.78 -7.87 7.63
CA ALA A 124 29.99 -8.94 7.00
C ALA A 124 28.71 -9.25 7.80
N ALA A 125 28.78 -9.21 9.13
CA ALA A 125 27.60 -9.36 10.00
C ALA A 125 26.58 -8.24 9.78
N GLU A 126 27.04 -6.98 9.67
CA GLU A 126 26.16 -5.84 9.42
C GLU A 126 25.56 -5.86 8.00
N MET A 127 26.34 -6.29 6.99
CA MET A 127 25.81 -6.53 5.65
C MET A 127 24.69 -7.58 5.67
N LEU A 128 24.86 -8.70 6.36
CA LEU A 128 23.81 -9.72 6.52
C LEU A 128 22.57 -9.18 7.23
N ARG A 129 22.75 -8.39 8.29
CA ARG A 129 21.64 -7.75 9.00
C ARG A 129 20.86 -6.80 8.10
N SER A 130 21.56 -5.96 7.34
CA SER A 130 20.94 -5.03 6.40
C SER A 130 20.20 -5.75 5.28
N ILE A 131 20.72 -6.88 4.79
CA ILE A 131 20.04 -7.72 3.79
C ILE A 131 18.70 -8.22 4.35
N ALA A 132 18.70 -8.80 5.55
CA ALA A 132 17.47 -9.29 6.17
C ALA A 132 16.44 -8.17 6.40
N ASN A 133 16.89 -7.00 6.85
CA ASN A 133 16.03 -5.83 7.00
C ASN A 133 15.49 -5.33 5.64
N ASN A 134 16.32 -5.27 4.61
CA ASN A 134 15.93 -4.84 3.27
C ASN A 134 14.95 -5.82 2.62
N GLU A 135 15.14 -7.12 2.82
CA GLU A 135 14.22 -8.15 2.33
C GLU A 135 12.85 -8.03 3.00
N THR A 136 12.79 -7.88 4.33
CA THR A 136 11.51 -7.71 5.04
C THR A 136 10.78 -6.43 4.60
N GLN A 137 11.51 -5.33 4.40
CA GLN A 137 10.93 -4.08 3.90
C GLN A 137 10.43 -4.20 2.45
N ASN A 138 11.20 -4.85 1.57
CA ASN A 138 10.79 -5.10 0.20
C ASN A 138 9.56 -6.02 0.12
N ASN A 139 9.50 -7.06 0.95
CA ASN A 139 8.34 -7.95 1.04
C ASN A 139 7.09 -7.21 1.54
N PHE A 140 7.24 -6.36 2.57
CA PHE A 140 6.15 -5.52 3.05
C PHE A 140 5.64 -4.57 1.96
N LYS A 141 6.54 -3.86 1.26
CA LYS A 141 6.20 -3.00 0.14
C LYS A 141 5.47 -3.73 -0.98
N ALA A 142 6.01 -4.86 -1.41
CA ALA A 142 5.43 -5.66 -2.48
C ALA A 142 4.03 -6.16 -2.10
N ALA A 143 3.82 -6.56 -0.85
CA ALA A 143 2.52 -6.96 -0.34
C ALA A 143 1.51 -5.80 -0.36
N GLN A 144 1.90 -4.60 0.11
CA GLN A 144 1.02 -3.42 0.07
C GLN A 144 0.70 -2.98 -1.35
N MET A 145 1.70 -3.00 -2.23
CA MET A 145 1.54 -2.71 -3.65
C MET A 145 0.52 -3.65 -4.30
N ARG A 146 0.68 -4.97 -4.09
CA ARG A 146 -0.23 -5.98 -4.62
C ARG A 146 -1.65 -5.80 -4.08
N ARG A 147 -1.81 -5.51 -2.79
CA ARG A 147 -3.12 -5.22 -2.20
C ARG A 147 -3.77 -3.98 -2.79
N GLY A 148 -3.00 -2.92 -3.03
CA GLY A 148 -3.48 -1.72 -3.72
C GLY A 148 -3.97 -2.03 -5.14
N GLU A 149 -3.19 -2.80 -5.90
CA GLU A 149 -3.57 -3.23 -7.26
C GLU A 149 -4.82 -4.11 -7.28
N VAL A 150 -4.93 -5.07 -6.35
CA VAL A 150 -6.11 -5.93 -6.25
C VAL A 150 -7.35 -5.11 -5.86
N SER A 151 -7.23 -4.20 -4.89
CA SER A 151 -8.33 -3.30 -4.50
C SER A 151 -8.82 -2.45 -5.68
N LEU A 152 -7.90 -1.94 -6.51
CA LEU A 152 -8.23 -1.11 -7.66
C LEU A 152 -8.80 -1.92 -8.83
N LEU A 153 -8.15 -3.02 -9.23
CA LEU A 153 -8.46 -3.74 -10.46
C LEU A 153 -9.56 -4.79 -10.30
N ARG A 154 -9.71 -5.35 -9.10
CA ARG A 154 -10.73 -6.36 -8.80
C ARG A 154 -11.77 -5.82 -7.82
N GLY A 155 -11.34 -5.16 -6.76
CA GLY A 155 -12.21 -4.62 -5.73
C GLY A 155 -13.19 -3.56 -6.26
N ALA A 156 -12.70 -2.55 -6.99
CA ALA A 156 -13.58 -1.47 -7.47
C ALA A 156 -14.69 -1.96 -8.43
N PRO A 157 -14.42 -2.74 -9.51
CA PRO A 157 -15.48 -3.22 -10.39
C PRO A 157 -16.49 -4.13 -9.68
N THR A 158 -16.02 -5.02 -8.79
CA THR A 158 -16.89 -5.95 -8.06
C THR A 158 -17.77 -5.22 -7.04
N ALA A 159 -17.21 -4.28 -6.29
CA ALA A 159 -17.96 -3.45 -5.35
C ALA A 159 -19.03 -2.61 -6.07
N ILE A 160 -18.70 -2.01 -7.22
CA ILE A 160 -19.67 -1.29 -8.05
C ILE A 160 -20.82 -2.21 -8.48
N CYS A 161 -20.50 -3.37 -9.08
CA CYS A 161 -21.52 -4.27 -9.62
C CYS A 161 -22.43 -4.82 -8.52
N LEU A 162 -21.89 -5.17 -7.36
CA LEU A 162 -22.67 -5.74 -6.26
C LEU A 162 -23.45 -4.68 -5.50
N ALA A 163 -22.83 -3.56 -5.14
CA ALA A 163 -23.50 -2.49 -4.41
C ALA A 163 -24.51 -1.76 -5.30
N GLY A 164 -24.12 -1.39 -6.52
CA GLY A 164 -25.02 -0.78 -7.50
C GLY A 164 -26.11 -1.73 -7.98
N GLY A 165 -25.78 -3.00 -8.23
CA GLY A 165 -26.74 -4.02 -8.68
C GLY A 165 -27.76 -4.39 -7.60
N SER A 166 -27.34 -4.52 -6.34
CA SER A 166 -28.27 -4.77 -5.22
C SER A 166 -29.19 -3.57 -4.96
N ALA A 167 -28.67 -2.34 -5.07
CA ALA A 167 -29.48 -1.13 -4.99
C ALA A 167 -30.49 -1.04 -6.15
N LEU A 168 -30.08 -1.42 -7.37
CA LEU A 168 -30.97 -1.49 -8.52
C LEU A 168 -32.11 -2.50 -8.29
N LEU A 169 -31.78 -3.72 -7.85
CA LEU A 169 -32.77 -4.75 -7.52
C LEU A 169 -33.73 -4.31 -6.41
N TYR A 170 -33.23 -3.62 -5.39
CA TYR A 170 -34.06 -3.05 -4.33
C TYR A 170 -35.07 -2.05 -4.88
N THR A 171 -34.62 -1.14 -5.76
CA THR A 171 -35.50 -0.14 -6.38
C THR A 171 -36.55 -0.73 -7.33
N THR A 172 -36.29 -1.89 -7.93
CA THR A 172 -37.23 -2.53 -8.87
C THR A 172 -38.20 -3.52 -8.22
N THR A 173 -37.86 -4.06 -7.05
CA THR A 173 -38.67 -5.10 -6.36
C THR A 173 -39.50 -4.57 -5.19
N CYS A 174 -39.17 -3.40 -4.63
CA CYS A 174 -39.94 -2.82 -3.53
C CYS A 174 -41.20 -2.09 -4.03
N PRO A 175 -42.37 -2.26 -3.37
CA PRO A 175 -43.60 -1.59 -3.75
C PRO A 175 -43.45 -0.06 -3.67
N SER A 176 -44.01 0.62 -4.67
CA SER A 176 -43.74 2.03 -5.01
C SER A 176 -43.76 2.98 -3.81
N TRP A 177 -44.71 2.85 -2.89
CA TRP A 177 -44.85 3.76 -1.73
C TRP A 177 -43.69 3.72 -0.71
N LEU A 178 -43.02 2.58 -0.51
CA LEU A 178 -41.84 2.47 0.34
C LEU A 178 -40.57 2.91 -0.40
N ALA A 179 -40.50 2.64 -1.71
CA ALA A 179 -39.42 3.09 -2.57
C ALA A 179 -39.42 4.62 -2.73
N THR A 180 -40.59 5.28 -2.81
CA THR A 180 -40.69 6.76 -2.92
C THR A 180 -40.15 7.46 -1.66
N VAL A 181 -40.42 6.90 -0.48
CA VAL A 181 -39.87 7.40 0.81
C VAL A 181 -38.36 7.19 0.89
N ALA A 182 -37.84 6.10 0.34
CA ALA A 182 -36.41 5.80 0.27
C ALA A 182 -35.67 6.47 -0.91
N THR A 183 -36.36 7.07 -1.88
CA THR A 183 -35.74 7.69 -3.09
C THR A 183 -35.97 9.20 -3.19
N GLY A 184 -36.73 9.81 -2.29
CA GLY A 184 -36.86 11.27 -2.20
C GLY A 184 -37.50 11.96 -3.42
N ILE A 185 -38.03 11.20 -4.38
CA ILE A 185 -38.73 11.77 -5.54
C ILE A 185 -40.20 11.92 -5.15
N GLY A 186 -40.51 13.04 -4.49
CA GLY A 186 -41.88 13.50 -4.30
C GLY A 186 -42.42 13.29 -2.88
N THR A 187 -42.12 14.21 -1.97
CA THR A 187 -43.06 14.97 -1.12
C THR A 187 -42.28 15.73 -0.04
N SER A 188 -42.72 16.95 0.24
CA SER A 188 -42.14 17.96 1.11
C SER A 188 -41.75 17.47 2.52
N GLY A 189 -40.46 17.53 2.87
CA GLY A 189 -39.91 17.30 4.22
C GLY A 189 -38.43 16.89 4.21
N PRO A 190 -37.68 16.94 5.33
CA PRO A 190 -36.21 16.89 5.38
C PRO A 190 -35.64 15.46 5.24
N THR A 191 -36.00 14.74 4.18
CA THR A 191 -35.67 13.32 3.95
C THR A 191 -34.53 13.11 2.94
N THR A 192 -34.14 14.15 2.21
CA THR A 192 -33.07 14.09 1.19
C THR A 192 -31.69 13.75 1.79
N GLY A 193 -31.48 14.11 3.06
CA GLY A 193 -30.26 13.77 3.80
C GLY A 193 -30.18 12.30 4.24
N SER A 194 -31.30 11.65 4.59
CA SER A 194 -31.29 10.27 5.08
C SER A 194 -31.08 9.28 3.95
N VAL A 195 -31.69 9.50 2.78
CA VAL A 195 -31.52 8.66 1.59
C VAL A 195 -30.07 8.69 1.09
N ALA A 196 -29.48 9.88 1.06
CA ALA A 196 -28.08 10.02 0.67
C ALA A 196 -27.13 9.34 1.68
N ALA A 197 -27.38 9.54 2.98
CA ALA A 197 -26.61 8.90 4.04
C ALA A 197 -26.72 7.37 4.03
N THR A 198 -27.92 6.82 3.79
CA THR A 198 -28.14 5.38 3.67
C THR A 198 -27.47 4.79 2.44
N GLY A 199 -27.56 5.46 1.28
CA GLY A 199 -26.87 5.02 0.06
C GLY A 199 -25.35 5.01 0.22
N ILE A 200 -24.78 6.04 0.85
CA ILE A 200 -23.35 6.10 1.18
C ILE A 200 -22.96 4.99 2.17
N ALA A 201 -23.76 4.76 3.22
CA ALA A 201 -23.48 3.72 4.21
C ALA A 201 -23.49 2.31 3.59
N ILE A 202 -24.42 2.03 2.67
CA ILE A 202 -24.48 0.74 1.96
C ILE A 202 -23.27 0.60 1.02
N GLY A 203 -22.95 1.63 0.24
CA GLY A 203 -21.82 1.59 -0.69
C GLY A 203 -20.46 1.46 0.01
N VAL A 204 -20.25 2.24 1.08
CA VAL A 204 -19.02 2.15 1.90
C VAL A 204 -18.97 0.84 2.67
N GLY A 205 -20.09 0.38 3.23
CA GLY A 205 -20.16 -0.88 3.99
C GLY A 205 -19.89 -2.11 3.12
N THR A 206 -20.44 -2.14 1.92
CA THR A 206 -20.16 -3.22 0.94
C THR A 206 -18.70 -3.18 0.48
N ALA A 207 -18.16 -2.01 0.14
CA ALA A 207 -16.74 -1.87 -0.17
C ALA A 207 -15.84 -2.31 0.99
N ALA A 208 -16.16 -1.94 2.23
CA ALA A 208 -15.41 -2.34 3.42
C ALA A 208 -15.46 -3.85 3.66
N ALA A 209 -16.62 -4.49 3.47
CA ALA A 209 -16.77 -5.95 3.60
C ALA A 209 -15.93 -6.70 2.54
N PHE A 210 -15.87 -6.20 1.31
CA PHE A 210 -15.04 -6.80 0.26
C PHE A 210 -13.55 -6.58 0.50
N ILE A 211 -13.16 -5.39 0.94
CA ILE A 211 -11.77 -5.11 1.30
C ILE A 211 -11.32 -5.98 2.48
N LEU A 212 -12.20 -6.23 3.45
CA LEU A 212 -11.95 -7.18 4.54
C LEU A 212 -11.83 -8.62 4.02
N ALA A 213 -12.76 -9.07 3.17
CA ALA A 213 -12.72 -10.41 2.58
C ALA A 213 -11.44 -10.64 1.75
N ASP A 214 -11.04 -9.65 0.95
CA ASP A 214 -9.81 -9.70 0.15
C ASP A 214 -8.55 -9.67 1.03
N HIS A 215 -8.57 -8.92 2.14
CA HIS A 215 -7.49 -8.92 3.11
C HIS A 215 -7.29 -10.28 3.80
N PHE A 216 -8.36 -11.06 4.00
CA PHE A 216 -8.25 -12.44 4.49
C PHE A 216 -7.79 -13.41 3.39
N SER A 217 -8.23 -13.24 2.14
CA SER A 217 -7.84 -14.11 1.04
C SER A 217 -6.39 -13.90 0.55
N THR A 218 -5.81 -12.72 0.77
CA THR A 218 -4.43 -12.39 0.34
C THR A 218 -3.36 -12.69 1.40
N LYS A 219 -3.76 -13.22 2.56
CA LYS A 219 -2.84 -13.70 3.63
C LYS A 219 -2.61 -15.21 3.62
N CYS A 220 -3.40 -15.97 2.86
CA CYS A 220 -3.19 -17.40 2.58
C CYS A 220 -2.33 -17.57 1.34
#